data_AF-A0A7Y3I650-F1
#
_entry.id   AF-A0A7Y3I650-F1
#
_cell.length_a   1.000
_cell.length_b   1.000
_cell.length_c   1.000
_cell.angle_alpha   90.00
_cell.angle_beta   90.00
_cell.angle_gamma   90.00
#
_symmetry.space_group_name_H-M   'P 1'
#
loop_
_entity.id
_entity.type
_entity.pdbx_description
1 polymer ?
#
loop_
_entity_poly.entity_id
_entity_poly.type
_entity_poly.pdbx_seq_one_letter_code
_entity_poly.pdbx_strand_id
1 'polypeptide(L)'
;MAPGAVAEGSLSTVALQNVRLMHTLERIAKRFNEAGLPLMVLKGGALQLTLYREPDERPMADLDLLVRPDDVDAATALLEEMGGLRSEPLFHEDFFPRFYYEVQLRLGHVHPVTIDLHVRALRPLRLARLMPDDAFWARAEPITFGAATILVPAADDMLVHLAAHAAFHGNNDPRWLEDIRRWIEAHGPVIDFRRLERTIVDWHLVAAFRSAIDATAAAHGPVLPPAVRTRLDTLASGWQDRLALWHAPRDQVHLMGSALVNAITTPGWRFRLAYVRQVLFPDRQYMDEWSDRHQCRFRPLATIVRCVRPLLARIPLLRNRSPIDVRKSGIHGYGVYATRDLAPGTVIARYRGRPVERDGPYVSFHTGPDERRCRHEITGPLRFLNHYCRPNAELVEFTLVAVLAIRAGDEITIDYGEEMCDCERAGDEGRDA
;
A
#
# COMPACT_ATOMS: atom_id res chain seq x y z
N MET A 1 17.13 9.89 53.30
CA MET A 1 15.95 9.72 52.43
C MET A 1 16.24 10.44 51.13
N ALA A 2 16.66 9.69 50.11
CA ALA A 2 16.90 10.24 48.77
C ALA A 2 15.55 10.34 48.05
N PRO A 3 15.29 11.45 47.33
CA PRO A 3 14.08 11.58 46.52
C PRO A 3 14.09 10.50 45.43
N GLY A 4 12.99 9.75 45.36
CA GLY A 4 12.81 8.67 44.39
C GLY A 4 12.91 9.21 42.98
N ALA A 5 13.84 8.64 42.20
CA ALA A 5 13.90 8.82 40.77
C ALA A 5 12.58 8.35 40.17
N VAL A 6 11.77 9.30 39.71
CA VAL A 6 10.72 9.01 38.74
C VAL A 6 11.47 8.57 37.49
N ALA A 7 11.39 7.28 37.17
CA ALA A 7 11.86 6.79 35.88
C ALA A 7 10.99 7.47 34.81
N GLU A 8 11.54 8.50 34.17
CA GLU A 8 10.98 9.11 32.96
C GLU A 8 10.97 8.04 31.87
N GLY A 9 9.87 7.30 31.79
CA GLY A 9 9.63 6.36 30.70
C GLY A 9 9.48 7.16 29.42
N SER A 10 10.51 7.15 28.56
CA SER A 10 10.36 7.68 27.20
C SER A 10 9.29 6.86 26.51
N LEU A 11 8.13 7.45 26.23
CA LEU A 11 7.11 6.81 25.39
C LEU A 11 7.76 6.39 24.08
N SER A 12 7.73 5.10 23.76
CA SER A 12 8.32 4.59 22.53
C SER A 12 7.65 5.26 21.32
N THR A 13 8.38 5.45 20.23
CA THR A 13 7.84 6.06 19.00
C THR A 13 6.63 5.31 18.47
N VAL A 14 6.59 3.99 18.70
CA VAL A 14 5.46 3.11 18.39
C VAL A 14 4.25 3.43 19.25
N ALA A 15 4.42 3.59 20.58
CA ALA A 15 3.32 3.98 21.47
C ALA A 15 2.68 5.29 21.01
N LEU A 16 3.50 6.32 20.74
CA LEU A 16 2.99 7.63 20.31
C LEU A 16 2.24 7.54 18.97
N GLN A 17 2.77 6.79 18.01
CA GLN A 17 2.12 6.56 16.73
C GLN A 17 0.77 5.87 16.90
N ASN A 18 0.72 4.80 17.69
CA ASN A 18 -0.51 4.05 17.91
C ASN A 18 -1.54 4.86 18.70
N VAL A 19 -1.14 5.60 19.74
CA VAL A 19 -2.03 6.53 20.44
C VAL A 19 -2.64 7.55 19.47
N ARG A 20 -1.84 8.10 18.54
CA ARG A 20 -2.34 9.02 17.50
C ARG A 20 -3.34 8.34 16.56
N LEU A 21 -3.05 7.12 16.12
CA LEU A 21 -3.96 6.34 15.27
C LEU A 21 -5.28 6.09 16.00
N MET A 22 -5.23 5.60 17.25
CA MET A 22 -6.42 5.28 18.04
C MET A 22 -7.24 6.52 18.40
N HIS A 23 -6.60 7.65 18.75
CA HIS A 23 -7.32 8.90 18.96
C HIS A 23 -8.00 9.43 17.68
N THR A 24 -7.34 9.26 16.53
CA THR A 24 -7.94 9.60 15.24
C THR A 24 -9.12 8.70 14.91
N LEU A 25 -9.00 7.39 15.17
CA LEU A 25 -10.07 6.42 15.04
C LEU A 25 -11.29 6.79 15.89
N GLU A 26 -11.10 7.24 17.13
CA GLU A 26 -12.20 7.62 18.02
C GLU A 26 -13.01 8.79 17.43
N ARG A 27 -12.30 9.80 16.89
CA ARG A 27 -12.92 10.95 16.22
C ARG A 27 -13.69 10.54 14.97
N ILE A 28 -13.13 9.64 14.16
CA ILE A 28 -13.79 9.08 12.97
C ILE A 28 -15.04 8.31 13.40
N ALA A 29 -14.92 7.38 14.36
CA ALA A 29 -16.02 6.58 14.86
C ALA A 29 -17.18 7.43 15.36
N LYS A 30 -16.89 8.48 16.14
CA LYS A 30 -17.90 9.43 16.62
C LYS A 30 -18.66 10.08 15.45
N ARG A 31 -17.94 10.57 14.43
CA ARG A 31 -18.56 11.20 13.25
C ARG A 31 -19.40 10.22 12.44
N PHE A 32 -18.94 8.98 12.30
CA PHE A 32 -19.70 7.91 11.64
C PHE A 32 -20.99 7.58 12.41
N ASN A 33 -20.92 7.46 13.74
CA ASN A 33 -22.10 7.25 14.57
C ASN A 33 -23.10 8.41 14.48
N GLU A 34 -22.64 9.67 14.52
CA GLU A 34 -23.49 10.86 14.35
C GLU A 34 -24.18 10.91 12.98
N ALA A 35 -23.50 10.40 11.93
CA ALA A 35 -24.04 10.28 10.59
C ALA A 35 -24.92 9.03 10.37
N GLY A 36 -25.04 8.15 11.38
CA GLY A 36 -25.78 6.88 11.25
C GLY A 36 -25.10 5.85 10.36
N LEU A 37 -23.79 5.98 10.09
CA LEU A 37 -23.01 5.08 9.25
C LEU A 37 -22.34 3.99 10.09
N PRO A 38 -22.60 2.70 9.82
CA PRO A 38 -21.87 1.61 10.46
C PRO A 38 -20.39 1.63 10.07
N LEU A 39 -19.50 1.53 11.06
CA LEU A 39 -18.06 1.48 10.86
C LEU A 39 -17.50 0.22 11.48
N MET A 40 -16.87 -0.64 10.67
CA MET A 40 -16.13 -1.79 11.17
C MET A 40 -14.63 -1.50 11.13
N VAL A 41 -13.93 -1.84 12.21
CA VAL A 41 -12.47 -1.72 12.30
C VAL A 41 -11.87 -3.10 12.06
N LEU A 42 -10.81 -3.15 11.26
CA LEU A 42 -10.10 -4.38 10.93
C LEU A 42 -8.64 -4.33 11.41
N LYS A 43 -7.97 -5.50 11.33
CA LYS A 43 -6.54 -5.68 11.56
C LYS A 43 -6.04 -4.91 12.80
N GLY A 44 -4.99 -4.10 12.65
CA GLY A 44 -4.31 -3.45 13.75
C GLY A 44 -5.21 -2.62 14.66
N GLY A 45 -6.08 -1.81 14.08
CA GLY A 45 -7.00 -0.98 14.86
C GLY A 45 -7.92 -1.84 15.73
N ALA A 46 -8.47 -2.93 15.16
CA ALA A 46 -9.30 -3.86 15.91
C ALA A 46 -8.50 -4.60 16.99
N LEU A 47 -7.32 -5.11 16.63
CA LEU A 47 -6.46 -5.85 17.55
C LEU A 47 -5.97 -5.00 18.72
N GLN A 48 -5.74 -3.70 18.53
CA GLN A 48 -5.43 -2.77 19.63
C GLN A 48 -6.57 -2.57 20.61
N LEU A 49 -7.82 -2.82 20.18
CA LEU A 49 -8.99 -2.70 21.04
C LEU A 49 -9.33 -4.00 21.76
N THR A 50 -9.02 -5.14 21.14
CA THR A 50 -9.52 -6.45 21.58
C THR A 50 -8.45 -7.43 22.03
N LEU A 51 -7.16 -7.17 21.75
CA LEU A 51 -6.09 -8.14 21.98
C LEU A 51 -4.88 -7.56 22.70
N TYR A 52 -4.32 -6.47 22.16
CA TYR A 52 -3.10 -5.86 22.70
C TYR A 52 -3.42 -4.97 23.89
N ARG A 53 -2.54 -5.00 24.91
CA ARG A 53 -2.75 -4.29 26.18
C ARG A 53 -2.00 -2.97 26.20
N GLU A 54 -0.76 -2.98 25.73
CA GLU A 54 0.08 -1.79 25.68
C GLU A 54 0.17 -1.22 24.25
N PRO A 55 0.14 0.11 24.10
CA PRO A 55 0.06 0.75 22.79
C PRO A 55 1.28 0.51 21.91
N ASP A 56 2.43 0.04 22.42
CA ASP A 56 3.64 -0.21 21.63
C ASP A 56 3.88 -1.67 21.25
N GLU A 57 3.03 -2.60 21.69
CA GLU A 57 3.24 -4.03 21.39
C GLU A 57 3.12 -4.36 19.90
N ARG A 58 2.31 -3.61 19.16
CA ARG A 58 2.03 -3.86 17.74
C ARG A 58 2.26 -2.61 16.89
N PRO A 59 3.40 -2.44 16.22
CA PRO A 59 3.61 -1.31 15.32
C PRO A 59 2.60 -1.26 14.18
N MET A 60 1.90 -0.12 14.03
CA MET A 60 0.90 0.11 13.00
C MET A 60 1.25 1.34 12.16
N ALA A 61 0.94 1.31 10.86
CA ALA A 61 1.18 2.42 9.95
C ALA A 61 -0.11 3.15 9.55
N ASP A 62 -1.24 2.46 9.65
CA ASP A 62 -2.51 2.80 9.03
C ASP A 62 -3.69 2.37 9.93
N LEU A 63 -4.88 2.85 9.56
CA LEU A 63 -6.17 2.37 10.06
C LEU A 63 -6.93 1.68 8.94
N ASP A 64 -7.17 0.38 9.08
CA ASP A 64 -8.04 -0.38 8.20
C ASP A 64 -9.50 -0.28 8.65
N LEU A 65 -10.30 0.44 7.88
CA LEU A 65 -11.72 0.67 8.14
C LEU A 65 -12.57 0.00 7.08
N LEU A 66 -13.62 -0.71 7.45
CA LEU A 66 -14.55 -1.34 6.53
C LEU A 66 -15.92 -0.66 6.64
N VAL A 67 -16.45 -0.26 5.47
CA VAL A 67 -17.80 0.28 5.30
C VAL A 67 -18.60 -0.60 4.34
N ARG A 68 -19.93 -0.48 4.37
CA ARG A 68 -20.75 -1.19 3.40
C ARG A 68 -20.52 -0.60 2.00
N PRO A 69 -20.63 -1.42 0.94
CA PRO A 69 -20.51 -0.94 -0.44
C PRO A 69 -21.44 0.23 -0.77
N ASP A 70 -22.67 0.21 -0.24
CA ASP A 70 -23.67 1.27 -0.48
C ASP A 70 -23.36 2.57 0.27
N ASP A 71 -22.51 2.51 1.31
CA ASP A 71 -22.17 3.64 2.18
C ASP A 71 -20.83 4.30 1.80
N VAL A 72 -20.09 3.78 0.81
CA VAL A 72 -18.72 4.22 0.50
C VAL A 72 -18.64 5.70 0.13
N ASP A 73 -19.59 6.20 -0.65
CA ASP A 73 -19.59 7.60 -1.08
C ASP A 73 -19.84 8.53 0.11
N ALA A 74 -20.80 8.17 0.98
CA ALA A 74 -21.11 8.91 2.20
C ALA A 74 -19.96 8.87 3.21
N ALA A 75 -19.35 7.69 3.41
CA ALA A 75 -18.19 7.50 4.28
C ALA A 75 -16.98 8.30 3.80
N THR A 76 -16.73 8.30 2.48
CA THR A 76 -15.62 9.05 1.88
C THR A 76 -15.83 10.55 2.04
N ALA A 77 -17.03 11.05 1.70
CA ALA A 77 -17.37 12.47 1.88
C ALA A 77 -17.21 12.91 3.33
N LEU A 78 -17.66 12.10 4.29
CA LEU A 78 -17.51 12.39 5.71
C LEU A 78 -16.04 12.49 6.15
N LEU A 79 -15.17 11.60 5.65
CA LEU A 79 -13.73 11.69 5.91
C LEU A 79 -13.09 12.92 5.26
N GLU A 80 -13.54 13.31 4.06
CA GLU A 80 -13.07 14.53 3.39
C GLU A 80 -13.49 15.80 4.15
N GLU A 81 -14.73 15.86 4.65
CA GLU A 81 -15.22 16.94 5.52
C GLU A 81 -14.40 17.07 6.82
N MET A 82 -13.86 15.95 7.33
CA MET A 82 -12.96 15.95 8.48
C MET A 82 -11.54 16.45 8.14
N GLY A 83 -11.28 16.84 6.90
CA GLY A 83 -9.97 17.26 6.40
C GLY A 83 -9.13 16.12 5.81
N GLY A 84 -9.77 15.00 5.47
CA GLY A 84 -9.12 13.87 4.81
C GLY A 84 -8.77 14.20 3.36
N LEU A 85 -7.50 14.03 3.01
CA LEU A 85 -7.04 14.17 1.63
C LEU A 85 -6.88 12.78 1.03
N ARG A 86 -7.58 12.50 -0.08
CA ARG A 86 -7.37 11.26 -0.83
C ARG A 86 -5.92 11.20 -1.29
N SER A 87 -5.25 10.08 -1.01
CA SER A 87 -3.98 9.79 -1.67
C SER A 87 -4.26 9.59 -3.17
N GLU A 88 -3.33 9.99 -4.05
CA GLU A 88 -3.37 9.48 -5.43
C GLU A 88 -3.39 7.94 -5.34
N PRO A 89 -4.27 7.25 -6.09
CA PRO A 89 -4.40 5.80 -5.99
C PRO A 89 -3.04 5.15 -6.19
N LEU A 90 -2.48 4.58 -5.11
CA LEU A 90 -1.14 3.99 -5.10
C LEU A 90 -1.03 2.81 -6.08
N PHE A 91 -2.17 2.23 -6.44
CA PHE A 91 -2.33 1.28 -7.52
C PHE A 91 -3.68 1.55 -8.20
N HIS A 92 -3.65 1.90 -9.49
CA HIS A 92 -4.83 1.75 -10.34
C HIS A 92 -5.03 0.25 -10.57
N GLU A 93 -5.82 -0.43 -9.74
CA GLU A 93 -6.50 -1.63 -10.22
C GLU A 93 -7.63 -1.22 -11.17
N ASP A 94 -7.22 -0.68 -12.33
CA ASP A 94 -7.82 -0.53 -13.65
C ASP A 94 -9.36 -0.43 -13.86
N PHE A 95 -10.22 -0.32 -12.84
CA PHE A 95 -11.68 -0.26 -13.03
C PHE A 95 -12.38 0.71 -12.06
N PHE A 96 -12.94 1.77 -12.63
CA PHE A 96 -13.96 2.68 -12.09
C PHE A 96 -15.08 1.95 -11.28
N PRO A 97 -15.88 2.68 -10.47
CA PRO A 97 -16.04 2.60 -9.01
C PRO A 97 -16.63 1.30 -8.42
N ARG A 98 -16.85 0.25 -9.22
CA ARG A 98 -17.46 -1.03 -8.82
C ARG A 98 -16.48 -2.08 -8.29
N PHE A 99 -15.19 -1.78 -8.33
CA PHE A 99 -14.09 -2.73 -8.06
C PHE A 99 -13.06 -2.21 -7.05
N TYR A 100 -13.34 -1.08 -6.39
CA TYR A 100 -12.53 -0.63 -5.26
C TYR A 100 -12.51 -1.73 -4.19
N TYR A 101 -11.32 -2.01 -3.67
CA TYR A 101 -11.19 -2.73 -2.40
C TYR A 101 -11.09 -1.73 -1.27
N GLU A 102 -10.30 -0.68 -1.49
CA GLU A 102 -10.00 0.37 -0.53
C GLU A 102 -9.80 1.72 -1.23
N VAL A 103 -10.11 2.80 -0.51
CA VAL A 103 -9.69 4.16 -0.81
C VAL A 103 -8.72 4.57 0.28
N GLN A 104 -7.52 5.00 -0.08
CA GLN A 104 -6.58 5.52 0.90
C GLN A 104 -6.75 7.03 1.10
N LEU A 105 -6.89 7.44 2.35
CA LEU A 105 -6.96 8.85 2.76
C LEU A 105 -5.86 9.15 3.77
N ARG A 106 -5.44 10.42 3.82
CA ARG A 106 -4.57 10.95 4.86
C ARG A 106 -5.31 12.03 5.63
N LEU A 107 -5.45 11.83 6.93
CA LEU A 107 -6.20 12.72 7.81
C LEU A 107 -5.26 13.46 8.76
N GLY A 108 -5.33 14.80 8.75
CA GLY A 108 -4.49 15.69 9.56
C GLY A 108 -3.31 16.30 8.79
N HIS A 109 -2.78 17.41 9.31
CA HIS A 109 -1.74 18.22 8.63
C HIS A 109 -0.32 17.91 9.12
N VAL A 110 -0.05 18.13 10.41
CA VAL A 110 1.31 18.06 10.98
C VAL A 110 1.84 16.62 11.11
N HIS A 111 0.93 15.64 11.21
CA HIS A 111 1.25 14.22 11.27
C HIS A 111 0.07 13.39 10.76
N PRO A 112 -0.07 13.25 9.43
CA PRO A 112 -1.24 12.60 8.86
C PRO A 112 -1.33 11.14 9.29
N VAL A 113 -2.54 10.72 9.62
CA VAL A 113 -2.90 9.31 9.79
C VAL A 113 -3.36 8.78 8.45
N THR A 114 -2.76 7.67 8.01
CA THR A 114 -3.21 6.92 6.84
C THR A 114 -4.43 6.10 7.22
N ILE A 115 -5.47 6.21 6.40
CA ILE A 115 -6.73 5.46 6.53
C ILE A 115 -6.90 4.69 5.24
N ASP A 116 -6.99 3.37 5.34
CA ASP A 116 -7.39 2.51 4.23
C ASP A 116 -8.88 2.20 4.43
N LEU A 117 -9.73 2.90 3.68
CA LEU A 117 -11.19 2.76 3.72
C LEU A 117 -11.62 1.64 2.76
N HIS A 118 -11.79 0.45 3.30
CA HIS A 118 -12.22 -0.75 2.62
C HIS A 118 -13.74 -0.77 2.37
N VAL A 119 -14.13 -1.22 1.18
CA VAL A 119 -15.51 -1.67 0.88
C VAL A 119 -15.62 -3.19 0.83
N ARG A 120 -14.48 -3.89 0.84
CA ARG A 120 -14.38 -5.35 0.87
C ARG A 120 -13.28 -5.76 1.82
N ALA A 121 -13.58 -6.69 2.72
CA ALA A 121 -12.64 -7.09 3.76
C ALA A 121 -11.45 -7.90 3.25
N LEU A 122 -11.54 -8.52 2.06
CA LEU A 122 -10.49 -9.40 1.53
C LEU A 122 -10.26 -9.19 0.02
N ARG A 123 -9.00 -9.39 -0.36
CA ARG A 123 -8.50 -9.55 -1.74
C ARG A 123 -8.10 -11.01 -1.97
N PRO A 124 -8.04 -11.55 -3.21
CA PRO A 124 -8.18 -10.89 -4.52
C PRO A 124 -9.62 -10.85 -5.07
N LEU A 125 -9.80 -10.29 -6.27
CA LEU A 125 -11.10 -9.94 -6.89
C LEU A 125 -12.16 -11.02 -6.84
N ARG A 126 -11.76 -12.27 -7.01
CA ARG A 126 -12.69 -13.40 -6.99
C ARG A 126 -13.51 -13.48 -5.70
N LEU A 127 -12.95 -13.03 -4.57
CA LEU A 127 -13.62 -13.11 -3.27
C LEU A 127 -14.85 -12.21 -3.23
N ALA A 128 -14.84 -11.10 -3.96
CA ALA A 128 -16.01 -10.24 -4.13
C ALA A 128 -17.23 -10.90 -4.78
N ARG A 129 -17.05 -12.06 -5.41
CA ARG A 129 -18.11 -12.82 -6.07
C ARG A 129 -18.44 -14.12 -5.33
N LEU A 130 -17.61 -14.53 -4.38
CA LEU A 130 -17.71 -15.80 -3.67
C LEU A 130 -18.15 -15.60 -2.23
N MET A 131 -17.73 -14.50 -1.61
CA MET A 131 -18.16 -14.14 -0.27
C MET A 131 -19.57 -13.56 -0.31
N PRO A 132 -20.40 -13.81 0.72
CA PRO A 132 -21.70 -13.18 0.84
C PRO A 132 -21.53 -11.67 1.11
N ASP A 133 -22.53 -10.87 0.71
CA ASP A 133 -22.49 -9.41 0.82
C ASP A 133 -22.42 -8.93 2.29
N ASP A 134 -22.91 -9.74 3.23
CA ASP A 134 -22.89 -9.49 4.67
C ASP A 134 -21.73 -10.21 5.40
N ALA A 135 -20.74 -10.73 4.66
CA ALA A 135 -19.54 -11.31 5.25
C ALA A 135 -18.91 -10.34 6.28
N PHE A 136 -18.52 -10.87 7.44
CA PHE A 136 -18.08 -10.14 8.64
C PHE A 136 -19.16 -9.28 9.31
N TRP A 137 -20.08 -8.67 8.55
CA TRP A 137 -21.14 -7.81 9.08
C TRP A 137 -22.23 -8.56 9.85
N ALA A 138 -22.62 -9.74 9.38
CA ALA A 138 -23.76 -10.49 9.93
C ALA A 138 -23.60 -10.83 11.42
N ARG A 139 -22.35 -10.96 11.88
CA ARG A 139 -22.00 -11.32 13.27
C ARG A 139 -21.02 -10.34 13.88
N ALA A 140 -20.95 -9.12 13.34
CA ALA A 140 -20.07 -8.11 13.87
C ALA A 140 -20.44 -7.80 15.33
N GLU A 141 -19.42 -7.65 16.17
CA GLU A 141 -19.57 -7.38 17.59
C GLU A 141 -19.36 -5.88 17.84
N PRO A 142 -20.30 -5.20 18.53
CA PRO A 142 -20.13 -3.80 18.88
C PRO A 142 -19.16 -3.67 20.06
N ILE A 143 -18.25 -2.69 19.95
CA ILE A 143 -17.32 -2.31 21.01
C ILE A 143 -17.53 -0.83 21.30
N THR A 144 -17.68 -0.51 22.59
CA THR A 144 -17.64 0.86 23.07
C THR A 144 -16.20 1.35 23.07
N PHE A 145 -15.94 2.41 22.32
CA PHE A 145 -14.63 3.04 22.22
C PHE A 145 -14.76 4.54 22.45
N GLY A 146 -14.37 4.98 23.65
CA GLY A 146 -14.61 6.35 24.10
C GLY A 146 -16.11 6.66 24.13
N ALA A 147 -16.52 7.73 23.44
CA ALA A 147 -17.93 8.11 23.28
C ALA A 147 -18.61 7.47 22.06
N ALA A 148 -17.91 6.62 21.31
CA ALA A 148 -18.40 6.00 20.09
C ALA A 148 -18.64 4.50 20.26
N THR A 149 -19.43 3.92 19.35
CA THR A 149 -19.57 2.48 19.16
C THR A 149 -19.06 2.11 17.78
N ILE A 150 -18.12 1.18 17.74
CA ILE A 150 -17.57 0.62 16.50
C ILE A 150 -17.87 -0.87 16.42
N LEU A 151 -17.80 -1.41 15.21
CA LEU A 151 -17.96 -2.84 14.98
C LEU A 151 -16.58 -3.49 14.78
N VAL A 152 -16.44 -4.72 15.24
CA VAL A 152 -15.34 -5.60 14.86
C VAL A 152 -15.90 -6.95 14.38
N PRO A 153 -15.19 -7.70 13.55
CA PRO A 153 -15.55 -9.08 13.24
C PRO A 153 -15.71 -9.94 14.51
N ALA A 154 -16.67 -10.86 14.50
CA ALA A 154 -16.75 -11.93 15.51
C ALA A 154 -15.43 -12.70 15.60
N ALA A 155 -15.17 -13.33 16.76
CA ALA A 155 -13.88 -13.95 17.04
C ALA A 155 -13.37 -14.95 15.98
N ASP A 156 -14.28 -15.78 15.45
CA ASP A 156 -13.96 -16.74 14.40
C ASP A 156 -13.79 -16.08 13.02
N ASP A 157 -14.57 -15.05 12.71
CA ASP A 157 -14.42 -14.29 11.46
C ASP A 157 -13.13 -13.45 11.46
N MET A 158 -12.74 -12.85 12.59
CA MET A 158 -11.45 -12.17 12.74
C MET A 158 -10.29 -13.13 12.43
N LEU A 159 -10.33 -14.37 12.94
CA LEU A 159 -9.30 -15.36 12.64
C LEU A 159 -9.24 -15.69 11.14
N VAL A 160 -10.40 -15.81 10.48
CA VAL A 160 -10.46 -15.98 9.01
C VAL A 160 -9.83 -14.79 8.30
N HIS A 161 -10.13 -13.56 8.73
CA HIS A 161 -9.59 -12.34 8.15
C HIS A 161 -8.06 -12.26 8.28
N LEU A 162 -7.53 -12.45 9.49
CA LEU A 162 -6.08 -12.41 9.75
C LEU A 162 -5.33 -13.47 8.93
N ALA A 163 -5.84 -14.71 8.91
CA ALA A 163 -5.23 -15.80 8.16
C ALA A 163 -5.27 -15.55 6.65
N ALA A 164 -6.41 -15.10 6.11
CA ALA A 164 -6.52 -14.77 4.69
C ALA A 164 -5.59 -13.60 4.30
N HIS A 165 -5.56 -12.53 5.11
CA HIS A 165 -4.67 -11.39 4.90
C HIS A 165 -3.20 -11.83 4.83
N ALA A 166 -2.71 -12.52 5.86
CA ALA A 166 -1.33 -13.01 5.89
C ALA A 166 -1.00 -13.85 4.65
N ALA A 167 -1.86 -14.81 4.31
CA ALA A 167 -1.64 -15.72 3.19
C ALA A 167 -1.60 -15.00 1.83
N PHE A 168 -2.50 -14.05 1.57
CA PHE A 168 -2.54 -13.31 0.31
C PHE A 168 -1.41 -12.29 0.15
N HIS A 169 -0.73 -11.93 1.23
CA HIS A 169 0.52 -11.18 1.19
C HIS A 169 1.78 -12.08 1.26
N GLY A 170 1.59 -13.39 1.26
CA GLY A 170 2.67 -14.38 1.15
C GLY A 170 3.31 -14.75 2.49
N ASN A 171 2.65 -14.48 3.61
CA ASN A 171 3.12 -14.76 4.97
C ASN A 171 4.53 -14.21 5.25
N ASN A 172 4.85 -13.05 4.66
CA ASN A 172 6.20 -12.47 4.68
C ASN A 172 6.46 -11.54 5.88
N ASP A 173 5.41 -11.11 6.58
CA ASP A 173 5.53 -10.25 7.76
C ASP A 173 5.32 -11.07 9.05
N PRO A 174 6.34 -11.16 9.93
CA PRO A 174 6.21 -11.90 11.19
C PRO A 174 5.14 -11.32 12.11
N ARG A 175 4.78 -10.03 11.98
CA ARG A 175 3.72 -9.42 12.78
C ARG A 175 2.37 -10.07 12.53
N TRP A 176 2.06 -10.45 11.29
CA TRP A 176 0.79 -11.10 10.97
C TRP A 176 0.70 -12.51 11.54
N LEU A 177 1.82 -13.24 11.57
CA LEU A 177 1.87 -14.57 12.18
C LEU A 177 1.69 -14.47 13.70
N GLU A 178 2.30 -13.45 14.32
CA GLU A 178 2.12 -13.15 15.74
C GLU A 178 0.69 -12.71 16.07
N ASP A 179 0.06 -11.88 15.23
CA ASP A 179 -1.36 -11.51 15.35
C ASP A 179 -2.24 -12.76 15.40
N ILE A 180 -2.05 -13.72 14.47
CA ILE A 180 -2.78 -14.99 14.41
C ILE A 180 -2.54 -15.81 15.68
N ARG A 181 -1.27 -15.95 16.10
CA ARG A 181 -0.90 -16.74 17.29
C ARG A 181 -1.56 -16.18 18.55
N ARG A 182 -1.41 -14.88 18.81
CA ARG A 182 -2.01 -14.21 19.97
C ARG A 182 -3.54 -14.25 19.91
N TRP A 183 -4.14 -14.09 18.73
CA TRP A 183 -5.58 -14.18 18.58
C TRP A 183 -6.12 -15.55 19.00
N ILE A 184 -5.49 -16.64 18.52
CA ILE A 184 -5.89 -18.00 18.88
C ILE A 184 -5.66 -18.26 20.37
N GLU A 185 -4.55 -17.79 20.94
CA GLU A 185 -4.26 -17.93 22.37
C GLU A 185 -5.32 -17.24 23.25
N ALA A 186 -5.68 -16.00 22.92
CA ALA A 186 -6.63 -15.22 23.70
C ALA A 186 -8.10 -15.61 23.48
N HIS A 187 -8.49 -15.93 22.24
CA HIS A 187 -9.89 -16.14 21.85
C HIS A 187 -10.24 -17.59 21.51
N GLY A 188 -9.27 -18.51 21.56
CA GLY A 188 -9.47 -19.94 21.28
C GLY A 188 -10.69 -20.57 21.98
N PRO A 189 -10.96 -20.30 23.27
CA PRO A 189 -12.12 -20.84 23.96
C PRO A 189 -13.49 -20.38 23.42
N VAL A 190 -13.56 -19.20 22.80
CA VAL A 190 -14.82 -18.64 22.26
C VAL A 190 -14.99 -18.86 20.75
N ILE A 191 -13.93 -19.30 20.07
CA ILE A 191 -13.98 -19.60 18.64
C ILE A 191 -14.75 -20.90 18.39
N ASP A 192 -15.87 -20.80 17.66
CA ASP A 192 -16.55 -21.95 17.08
C ASP A 192 -15.78 -22.43 15.84
N PHE A 193 -14.85 -23.36 16.03
CA PHE A 193 -14.06 -23.93 14.95
C PHE A 193 -14.90 -24.67 13.90
N ARG A 194 -16.08 -25.20 14.25
CA ARG A 194 -16.97 -25.88 13.28
C ARG A 194 -17.64 -24.88 12.35
N ARG A 195 -18.01 -23.72 12.87
CA ARG A 195 -18.49 -22.61 12.06
C ARG A 195 -17.36 -22.03 11.21
N LEU A 196 -16.18 -21.78 11.78
CA LEU A 196 -15.01 -21.33 11.03
C LEU A 196 -14.69 -22.27 9.85
N GLU A 197 -14.66 -23.59 10.09
CA GLU A 197 -14.45 -24.61 9.06
C GLU A 197 -15.44 -24.48 7.90
N ARG A 198 -16.73 -24.24 8.21
CA ARG A 198 -17.76 -23.99 7.18
C ARG A 198 -17.51 -22.68 6.45
N THR A 199 -17.23 -21.59 7.18
CA THR A 199 -16.94 -20.27 6.61
C THR A 199 -15.78 -20.34 5.61
N ILE A 200 -14.66 -20.98 5.95
CA ILE A 200 -13.52 -21.05 5.04
C ILE A 200 -13.78 -21.95 3.82
N VAL A 201 -14.68 -22.93 3.93
CA VAL A 201 -15.12 -23.75 2.80
C VAL A 201 -16.02 -22.93 1.88
N ASP A 202 -17.07 -22.33 2.44
CA ASP A 202 -18.08 -21.57 1.70
C ASP A 202 -17.48 -20.33 1.02
N TRP A 203 -16.51 -19.68 1.66
CA TRP A 203 -15.84 -18.49 1.13
C TRP A 203 -14.62 -18.83 0.25
N HIS A 204 -14.34 -20.12 0.02
CA HIS A 204 -13.20 -20.60 -0.77
C HIS A 204 -11.82 -20.14 -0.22
N LEU A 205 -11.69 -20.11 1.11
CA LEU A 205 -10.49 -19.67 1.83
C LEU A 205 -9.67 -20.83 2.43
N VAL A 206 -10.06 -22.09 2.27
CA VAL A 206 -9.36 -23.26 2.84
C VAL A 206 -7.85 -23.23 2.58
N ALA A 207 -7.42 -22.98 1.33
CA ALA A 207 -6.00 -22.95 0.98
C ALA A 207 -5.25 -21.79 1.66
N ALA A 208 -5.85 -20.60 1.69
CA ALA A 208 -5.27 -19.41 2.32
C ALA A 208 -5.16 -19.60 3.84
N PHE A 209 -6.26 -20.04 4.47
CA PHE A 209 -6.30 -20.32 5.90
C PHE A 209 -5.26 -21.35 6.31
N ARG A 210 -5.19 -22.49 5.61
CA ARG A 210 -4.18 -23.51 5.88
C ARG A 210 -2.77 -22.97 5.71
N SER A 211 -2.50 -22.22 4.63
CA SER A 211 -1.18 -21.64 4.38
C SER A 211 -0.72 -20.71 5.51
N ALA A 212 -1.62 -19.88 6.06
CA ALA A 212 -1.27 -18.99 7.16
C ALA A 212 -1.09 -19.77 8.47
N ILE A 213 -1.96 -20.72 8.79
CA ILE A 213 -1.81 -21.58 9.99
C ILE A 213 -0.51 -22.39 9.94
N ASP A 214 -0.13 -22.92 8.77
CA ASP A 214 1.14 -23.63 8.58
C ASP A 214 2.34 -22.70 8.79
N ALA A 215 2.28 -21.48 8.25
CA ALA A 215 3.33 -20.49 8.45
C ALA A 215 3.46 -20.06 9.92
N THR A 216 2.34 -19.78 10.60
CA THR A 216 2.31 -19.47 12.03
C THR A 216 2.85 -20.64 12.85
N ALA A 217 2.46 -21.88 12.52
CA ALA A 217 2.93 -23.06 13.24
C ALA A 217 4.42 -23.32 13.03
N ALA A 218 4.96 -23.03 11.85
CA ALA A 218 6.39 -23.11 11.58
C ALA A 218 7.19 -22.08 12.39
N ALA A 219 6.64 -20.88 12.61
CA ALA A 219 7.31 -19.81 13.35
C ALA A 219 7.18 -19.95 14.88
N HIS A 220 6.04 -20.43 15.39
CA HIS A 220 5.70 -20.37 16.81
C HIS A 220 5.30 -21.72 17.44
N GLY A 221 5.34 -22.81 16.68
CA GLY A 221 4.83 -24.12 17.10
C GLY A 221 3.31 -24.27 16.92
N PRO A 222 2.73 -25.45 17.22
CA PRO A 222 1.32 -25.73 16.95
C PRO A 222 0.38 -24.73 17.64
N VAL A 223 -0.41 -24.00 16.86
CA VAL A 223 -1.36 -22.99 17.37
C VAL A 223 -2.80 -23.47 17.49
N LEU A 224 -3.20 -24.50 16.74
CA LEU A 224 -4.56 -25.05 16.78
C LEU A 224 -4.63 -26.32 17.64
N PRO A 225 -5.79 -26.61 18.29
CA PRO A 225 -6.02 -27.90 18.92
C PRO A 225 -5.83 -29.05 17.93
N PRO A 226 -5.23 -30.19 18.32
CA PRO A 226 -4.92 -31.30 17.40
C PRO A 226 -6.13 -31.78 16.58
N ALA A 227 -7.30 -31.88 17.21
CA ALA A 227 -8.53 -32.28 16.54
C ALA A 227 -8.99 -31.27 15.47
N VAL A 228 -8.78 -29.97 15.68
CA VAL A 228 -9.09 -28.93 14.69
C VAL A 228 -8.09 -29.02 13.53
N ARG A 229 -6.80 -29.18 13.85
CA ARG A 229 -5.74 -29.34 12.85
C ARG A 229 -6.01 -30.51 11.90
N THR A 230 -6.30 -31.69 12.44
CA THR A 230 -6.60 -32.88 11.61
C THR A 230 -7.78 -32.64 10.68
N ARG A 231 -8.83 -31.96 11.14
CA ARG A 231 -9.98 -31.63 10.27
C ARG A 231 -9.60 -30.64 9.19
N LEU A 232 -8.87 -29.57 9.54
CA LEU A 232 -8.38 -28.59 8.57
C LEU A 232 -7.59 -29.26 7.45
N ASP A 233 -6.76 -30.26 7.75
CA ASP A 233 -5.97 -31.00 6.76
C ASP A 233 -6.85 -31.82 5.79
N THR A 234 -8.01 -32.29 6.25
CA THR A 234 -8.96 -33.04 5.40
C THR A 234 -9.83 -32.17 4.49
N LEU A 235 -9.91 -30.86 4.73
CA LEU A 235 -10.74 -29.97 3.91
C LEU A 235 -10.18 -29.86 2.49
N ALA A 236 -11.05 -29.98 1.49
CA ALA A 236 -10.68 -29.82 0.10
C ALA A 236 -10.51 -28.33 -0.25
N SER A 237 -9.54 -28.02 -1.11
CA SER A 237 -9.35 -26.70 -1.70
C SER A 237 -9.32 -26.81 -3.22
N GLY A 238 -10.07 -25.98 -3.93
CA GLY A 238 -10.11 -26.00 -5.38
C GLY A 238 -8.77 -25.59 -6.00
N TRP A 239 -8.51 -26.04 -7.23
CA TRP A 239 -7.30 -25.64 -7.96
C TRP A 239 -7.28 -24.12 -8.24
N GLN A 240 -8.45 -23.51 -8.45
CA GLN A 240 -8.57 -22.05 -8.62
C GLN A 240 -8.16 -21.31 -7.34
N ASP A 241 -8.47 -21.86 -6.15
CA ASP A 241 -8.16 -21.25 -4.86
C ASP A 241 -6.64 -21.23 -4.64
N ARG A 242 -5.99 -22.35 -4.97
CA ARG A 242 -4.52 -22.47 -4.96
C ARG A 242 -3.87 -21.54 -5.97
N LEU A 243 -4.42 -21.41 -7.17
CA LEU A 243 -3.90 -20.50 -8.19
C LEU A 243 -4.03 -19.03 -7.76
N ALA A 244 -5.18 -18.64 -7.19
CA ALA A 244 -5.40 -17.30 -6.67
C ALA A 244 -4.43 -16.99 -5.52
N LEU A 245 -4.26 -17.91 -4.57
CA LEU A 245 -3.31 -17.77 -3.47
C LEU A 245 -1.86 -17.66 -3.97
N TRP A 246 -1.46 -18.51 -4.92
CA TRP A 246 -0.13 -18.44 -5.52
C TRP A 246 0.13 -17.10 -6.20
N HIS A 247 -0.88 -16.52 -6.84
CA HIS A 247 -0.73 -15.26 -7.56
C HIS A 247 -0.82 -14.02 -6.67
N ALA A 248 -1.65 -14.01 -5.61
CA ALA A 248 -1.97 -12.83 -4.83
C ALA A 248 -0.75 -12.04 -4.27
N PRO A 249 0.36 -12.65 -3.82
CA PRO A 249 1.54 -11.88 -3.39
C PRO A 249 2.25 -11.14 -4.54
N ARG A 250 1.90 -11.43 -5.79
CA ARG A 250 2.56 -10.96 -7.03
C ARG A 250 1.65 -10.07 -7.88
N ASP A 251 0.40 -9.86 -7.44
CA ASP A 251 -0.63 -9.17 -8.22
C ASP A 251 -0.27 -7.71 -8.56
N GLN A 252 0.50 -7.06 -7.70
CA GLN A 252 1.01 -5.70 -7.88
C GLN A 252 2.14 -5.57 -8.93
N VAL A 253 2.76 -6.68 -9.38
CA VAL A 253 3.96 -6.64 -10.24
C VAL A 253 3.65 -6.92 -11.72
N HIS A 254 2.53 -7.59 -12.02
CA HIS A 254 2.22 -8.07 -13.37
C HIS A 254 0.76 -7.82 -13.77
N LEU A 255 0.46 -6.63 -14.31
CA LEU A 255 -0.88 -6.20 -14.74
C LEU A 255 -1.64 -7.28 -15.55
N MET A 256 -0.99 -7.84 -16.59
CA MET A 256 -1.63 -8.84 -17.46
C MET A 256 -1.72 -10.24 -16.82
N GLY A 257 -0.74 -10.59 -15.97
CA GLY A 257 -0.77 -11.84 -15.22
C GLY A 257 -1.91 -11.84 -14.21
N SER A 258 -2.08 -10.71 -13.51
CA SER A 258 -3.17 -10.46 -12.58
C SER A 258 -4.53 -10.49 -13.26
N ALA A 259 -4.67 -9.82 -14.40
CA ALA A 259 -5.90 -9.87 -15.18
C ALA A 259 -6.25 -11.31 -15.62
N LEU A 260 -5.28 -12.09 -16.09
CA LEU A 260 -5.53 -13.47 -16.50
C LEU A 260 -5.95 -14.35 -15.33
N VAL A 261 -5.22 -14.29 -14.21
CA VAL A 261 -5.56 -15.10 -13.02
C VAL A 261 -6.91 -14.69 -12.47
N ASN A 262 -7.24 -13.40 -12.39
CA ASN A 262 -8.55 -12.92 -11.99
C ASN A 262 -9.66 -13.42 -12.93
N ALA A 263 -9.44 -13.41 -14.25
CA ALA A 263 -10.41 -13.91 -15.22
C ALA A 263 -10.64 -15.43 -15.10
N ILE A 264 -9.59 -16.21 -14.83
CA ILE A 264 -9.67 -17.67 -14.68
C ILE A 264 -10.37 -18.05 -13.36
N THR A 265 -10.01 -17.36 -12.28
CA THR A 265 -10.41 -17.77 -10.91
C THR A 265 -11.72 -17.15 -10.45
N THR A 266 -12.16 -16.02 -11.01
CA THR A 266 -13.43 -15.38 -10.64
C THR A 266 -14.62 -16.13 -11.25
N PRO A 267 -15.67 -16.47 -10.49
CA PRO A 267 -16.84 -17.15 -11.03
C PRO A 267 -17.74 -16.22 -11.88
N GLY A 268 -18.43 -16.82 -12.86
CA GLY A 268 -19.45 -16.16 -13.68
C GLY A 268 -18.93 -15.64 -15.03
N TRP A 269 -19.39 -16.24 -16.13
CA TRP A 269 -18.91 -15.91 -17.49
C TRP A 269 -19.21 -14.46 -17.90
N ARG A 270 -20.37 -13.91 -17.49
CA ARG A 270 -20.72 -12.50 -17.75
C ARG A 270 -19.75 -11.55 -17.07
N PHE A 271 -19.39 -11.86 -15.83
CA PHE A 271 -18.40 -11.08 -15.07
C PHE A 271 -17.03 -11.18 -15.73
N ARG A 272 -16.59 -12.40 -16.09
CA ARG A 272 -15.32 -12.59 -16.80
C ARG A 272 -15.27 -11.81 -18.11
N LEU A 273 -16.33 -11.86 -18.90
CA LEU A 273 -16.40 -11.12 -20.15
C LEU A 273 -16.40 -9.61 -19.93
N ALA A 274 -17.15 -9.12 -18.93
CA ALA A 274 -17.14 -7.72 -18.57
C ALA A 274 -15.76 -7.26 -18.09
N TYR A 275 -15.13 -8.04 -17.20
CA TYR A 275 -13.78 -7.79 -16.68
C TYR A 275 -12.75 -7.79 -17.81
N VAL A 276 -12.69 -8.84 -18.64
CA VAL A 276 -11.78 -8.91 -19.79
C VAL A 276 -12.04 -7.78 -20.78
N ARG A 277 -13.31 -7.46 -21.09
CA ARG A 277 -13.66 -6.33 -21.95
C ARG A 277 -13.11 -5.03 -21.39
N GLN A 278 -13.22 -4.79 -20.09
CA GLN A 278 -12.72 -3.56 -19.50
C GLN A 278 -11.17 -3.56 -19.44
N VAL A 279 -10.52 -4.70 -19.14
CA VAL A 279 -9.06 -4.86 -19.23
C VAL A 279 -8.56 -4.60 -20.66
N LEU A 280 -9.34 -4.96 -21.67
CA LEU A 280 -8.96 -4.71 -23.06
C LEU A 280 -9.39 -3.33 -23.56
N PHE A 281 -10.43 -2.73 -23.00
CA PHE A 281 -11.01 -1.47 -23.46
C PHE A 281 -11.40 -0.60 -22.25
N PRO A 282 -10.42 0.09 -21.62
CA PRO A 282 -10.67 0.95 -20.48
C PRO A 282 -11.48 2.19 -20.91
N ASP A 283 -12.05 2.90 -19.94
CA ASP A 283 -12.87 4.08 -20.22
C ASP A 283 -12.04 5.27 -20.78
N ARG A 284 -12.77 6.29 -21.27
CA ARG A 284 -12.17 7.46 -21.92
C ARG A 284 -11.31 8.28 -20.96
N GLN A 285 -11.77 8.45 -19.72
CA GLN A 285 -11.07 9.25 -18.71
C GLN A 285 -9.72 8.60 -18.38
N TYR A 286 -9.70 7.28 -18.21
CA TYR A 286 -8.49 6.50 -18.02
C TYR A 286 -7.50 6.63 -19.19
N MET A 287 -7.99 6.51 -20.43
CA MET A 287 -7.10 6.62 -21.60
C MET A 287 -6.50 8.02 -21.74
N ASP A 288 -7.28 9.04 -21.40
CA ASP A 288 -6.83 10.44 -21.44
C ASP A 288 -5.83 10.75 -20.29
N GLU A 289 -5.89 10.05 -19.15
CA GLU A 289 -4.89 10.08 -18.07
C GLU A 289 -3.63 9.25 -18.41
N TRP A 290 -3.78 8.11 -19.08
CA TRP A 290 -2.69 7.22 -19.47
C TRP A 290 -1.84 7.77 -20.63
N SER A 291 -2.47 8.44 -21.59
CA SER A 291 -1.76 9.09 -22.70
C SER A 291 -1.60 10.58 -22.44
N ASP A 292 -0.42 11.00 -21.99
CA ASP A 292 -0.04 12.41 -21.92
C ASP A 292 -0.36 13.10 -23.26
N ARG A 293 -1.38 13.98 -23.24
CA ARG A 293 -2.05 14.89 -24.21
C ARG A 293 -1.61 15.04 -25.69
N HIS A 294 -0.70 14.25 -26.26
CA HIS A 294 -0.17 14.41 -27.63
C HIS A 294 -0.32 13.15 -28.51
N GLN A 295 -0.81 12.02 -27.97
CA GLN A 295 -1.00 10.77 -28.74
C GLN A 295 -2.48 10.40 -29.00
N CYS A 296 -3.42 11.33 -28.75
CA CYS A 296 -4.87 11.06 -28.82
C CYS A 296 -5.43 10.73 -30.22
N ARG A 297 -4.62 10.76 -31.29
CA ARG A 297 -5.10 10.53 -32.66
C ARG A 297 -5.29 9.05 -33.04
N PHE A 298 -4.74 8.08 -32.29
CA PHE A 298 -4.90 6.65 -32.58
C PHE A 298 -5.20 5.80 -31.32
N ARG A 299 -6.39 6.00 -30.75
CA ARG A 299 -6.88 5.31 -29.54
C ARG A 299 -6.91 3.76 -29.60
N PRO A 300 -7.26 3.11 -30.73
CA PRO A 300 -7.18 1.65 -30.83
C PRO A 300 -5.73 1.15 -30.73
N LEU A 301 -4.79 1.91 -31.31
CA LEU A 301 -3.36 1.59 -31.28
C LEU A 301 -2.79 1.76 -29.86
N ALA A 302 -3.21 2.81 -29.13
CA ALA A 302 -2.82 3.01 -27.72
C ALA A 302 -3.25 1.85 -26.82
N THR A 303 -4.45 1.30 -27.07
CA THR A 303 -4.99 0.14 -26.36
C THR A 303 -4.19 -1.14 -26.66
N ILE A 304 -3.87 -1.38 -27.94
CA ILE A 304 -3.01 -2.49 -28.37
C ILE A 304 -1.61 -2.34 -27.77
N VAL A 305 -1.02 -1.15 -27.84
CA VAL A 305 0.28 -0.84 -27.24
C VAL A 305 0.22 -1.07 -25.73
N ARG A 306 -0.85 -0.71 -25.02
CA ARG A 306 -1.01 -0.99 -23.59
C ARG A 306 -0.94 -2.49 -23.28
N CYS A 307 -1.66 -3.33 -24.03
CA CYS A 307 -1.68 -4.78 -23.83
C CYS A 307 -0.35 -5.45 -24.23
N VAL A 308 0.33 -4.95 -25.26
CA VAL A 308 1.55 -5.59 -25.80
C VAL A 308 2.81 -4.99 -25.14
N ARG A 309 2.79 -3.78 -24.58
CA ARG A 309 3.95 -3.12 -23.94
C ARG A 309 4.66 -3.94 -22.85
N PRO A 310 3.99 -4.67 -21.94
CA PRO A 310 4.68 -5.55 -20.99
C PRO A 310 5.39 -6.73 -21.66
N LEU A 311 4.86 -7.23 -22.79
CA LEU A 311 5.49 -8.28 -23.59
C LEU A 311 6.65 -7.72 -24.43
N LEU A 312 6.48 -6.54 -25.02
CA LEU A 312 7.52 -5.83 -25.77
C LEU A 312 8.67 -5.36 -24.85
N ALA A 313 8.37 -5.01 -23.60
CA ALA A 313 9.37 -4.65 -22.58
C ALA A 313 10.29 -5.83 -22.20
N ARG A 314 9.90 -7.07 -22.51
CA ARG A 314 10.74 -8.28 -22.36
C ARG A 314 11.63 -8.54 -23.58
N ILE A 315 11.42 -7.85 -24.70
CA ILE A 315 12.28 -7.92 -25.89
C ILE A 315 13.39 -6.87 -25.73
N PRO A 316 14.68 -7.26 -25.60
CA PRO A 316 15.78 -6.33 -25.29
C PRO A 316 15.91 -5.15 -26.27
N LEU A 317 15.54 -5.38 -27.53
CA LEU A 317 15.59 -4.40 -28.62
C LEU A 317 14.45 -3.36 -28.61
N LEU A 318 13.30 -3.71 -28.02
CA LEU A 318 12.08 -2.87 -27.99
C LEU A 318 11.76 -2.36 -26.59
N ARG A 319 12.60 -2.67 -25.59
CA ARG A 319 12.55 -2.04 -24.28
C ARG A 319 12.63 -0.54 -24.51
N ASN A 320 11.53 0.16 -24.26
CA ASN A 320 11.49 1.61 -24.25
C ASN A 320 12.63 2.03 -23.33
N ARG A 321 13.74 2.49 -23.90
CA ARG A 321 14.93 2.84 -23.13
C ARG A 321 14.53 4.11 -22.41
N SER A 322 14.03 3.94 -21.19
CA SER A 322 14.02 4.99 -20.19
C SER A 322 15.32 5.77 -20.40
N PRO A 323 15.28 7.09 -20.60
CA PRO A 323 16.50 7.87 -20.87
C PRO A 323 17.52 7.75 -19.73
N ILE A 324 17.09 7.15 -18.62
CA ILE A 324 17.83 6.92 -17.40
C ILE A 324 17.83 5.44 -17.00
N ASP A 325 18.94 4.99 -16.41
CA ASP A 325 19.12 3.67 -15.82
C ASP A 325 19.79 3.80 -14.44
N VAL A 326 19.43 2.96 -13.48
CA VAL A 326 20.00 3.03 -12.11
C VAL A 326 21.05 1.95 -11.96
N ARG A 327 22.28 2.34 -11.62
CA ARG A 327 23.42 1.44 -11.46
C ARG A 327 24.23 1.82 -10.24
N LYS A 328 25.17 0.97 -9.82
CA LYS A 328 26.08 1.30 -8.73
C LYS A 328 26.92 2.52 -9.13
N SER A 329 26.93 3.55 -8.28
CA SER A 329 27.62 4.80 -8.56
C SER A 329 29.08 4.76 -8.09
N GLY A 330 29.94 5.52 -8.76
CA GLY A 330 31.28 5.83 -8.28
C GLY A 330 31.31 6.96 -7.22
N ILE A 331 30.21 7.69 -7.06
CA ILE A 331 30.05 8.78 -6.08
C ILE A 331 29.54 8.20 -4.75
N HIS A 332 28.31 7.68 -4.74
CA HIS A 332 27.73 7.09 -3.53
C HIS A 332 26.59 6.11 -3.89
N GLY A 333 26.57 4.93 -3.26
CA GLY A 333 25.50 3.95 -3.38
C GLY A 333 25.11 3.60 -4.83
N TYR A 334 23.96 4.10 -5.25
CA TYR A 334 23.43 3.98 -6.61
C TYR A 334 23.33 5.36 -7.26
N GLY A 335 23.52 5.40 -8.56
CA GLY A 335 23.47 6.59 -9.39
C GLY A 335 22.52 6.43 -10.56
N VAL A 336 22.02 7.54 -11.10
CA VAL A 336 21.20 7.58 -12.30
C VAL A 336 22.09 7.87 -13.50
N TYR A 337 22.06 7.04 -14.53
CA TYR A 337 22.92 7.13 -15.71
C TYR A 337 22.11 7.37 -16.98
N ALA A 338 22.61 8.20 -17.89
CA ALA A 338 21.99 8.42 -19.19
C ALA A 338 22.12 7.18 -20.08
N THR A 339 21.03 6.71 -20.69
CA THR A 339 21.08 5.55 -21.61
C THR A 339 21.31 5.93 -23.07
N ARG A 340 21.38 7.24 -23.36
CA ARG A 340 21.57 7.86 -24.67
C ARG A 340 22.17 9.25 -24.47
N ASP A 341 22.68 9.85 -25.53
CA ASP A 341 23.16 11.23 -25.49
C ASP A 341 21.98 12.20 -25.27
N LEU A 342 22.19 13.19 -24.40
CA LEU A 342 21.22 14.21 -24.02
C LEU A 342 21.85 15.59 -24.28
N ALA A 343 21.15 16.43 -25.06
CA ALA A 343 21.57 17.80 -25.31
C ALA A 343 21.18 18.72 -24.13
N PRO A 344 21.88 19.84 -23.90
CA PRO A 344 21.45 20.87 -22.96
C PRO A 344 19.99 21.30 -23.21
N GLY A 345 19.23 21.54 -22.15
CA GLY A 345 17.81 21.87 -22.17
C GLY A 345 16.86 20.67 -22.36
N THR A 346 17.39 19.45 -22.53
CA THR A 346 16.54 18.25 -22.68
C THR A 346 15.86 17.90 -21.36
N VAL A 347 14.53 17.76 -21.38
CA VAL A 347 13.78 17.17 -20.27
C VAL A 347 14.12 15.68 -20.18
N ILE A 348 14.82 15.29 -19.11
CA ILE A 348 15.30 13.93 -18.86
C ILE A 348 14.17 13.08 -18.29
N ALA A 349 13.49 13.56 -17.26
CA ALA A 349 12.41 12.86 -16.59
C ALA A 349 11.47 13.85 -15.88
N ARG A 350 10.21 13.46 -15.72
CA ARG A 350 9.24 14.15 -14.84
C ARG A 350 8.86 13.22 -13.71
N TYR A 351 8.72 13.76 -12.50
CA TYR A 351 8.38 12.99 -11.30
C TYR A 351 7.32 13.72 -10.50
N ARG A 352 6.40 13.00 -9.86
CA ARG A 352 5.51 13.59 -8.86
C ARG A 352 6.18 13.42 -7.50
N GLY A 353 6.59 14.54 -6.91
CA GLY A 353 7.11 14.52 -5.55
C GLY A 353 5.98 14.41 -4.54
N ARG A 354 6.18 13.70 -3.44
CA ARG A 354 5.21 13.70 -2.33
C ARG A 354 5.50 14.89 -1.43
N PRO A 355 4.54 15.77 -1.11
CA PRO A 355 4.79 16.84 -0.16
C PRO A 355 5.20 16.25 1.18
N VAL A 356 6.32 16.72 1.73
CA VAL A 356 6.87 16.25 3.00
C VAL A 356 7.24 17.45 3.86
N GLU A 357 7.02 17.36 5.17
CA GLU A 357 7.31 18.48 6.08
C GLU A 357 8.73 18.44 6.65
N ARG A 358 9.39 17.26 6.61
CA ARG A 358 10.73 17.02 7.16
C ARG A 358 11.74 16.78 6.04
N ASP A 359 12.96 17.27 6.25
CA ASP A 359 14.07 17.00 5.35
C ASP A 359 14.51 15.53 5.47
N GLY A 360 14.99 15.00 4.36
CA GLY A 360 15.41 13.61 4.22
C GLY A 360 16.28 13.45 2.98
N PRO A 361 16.92 12.27 2.80
CA PRO A 361 17.94 12.07 1.76
C PRO A 361 17.42 12.21 0.32
N TYR A 362 16.10 12.27 0.13
CA TYR A 362 15.44 12.34 -1.18
C TYR A 362 14.47 13.52 -1.29
N VAL A 363 14.60 14.52 -0.42
CA VAL A 363 13.72 15.70 -0.41
C VAL A 363 14.33 16.82 -1.25
N SER A 364 13.52 17.43 -2.11
CA SER A 364 13.90 18.62 -2.87
C SER A 364 12.89 19.76 -2.67
N PHE A 365 13.35 20.98 -2.91
CA PHE A 365 12.58 22.21 -2.73
C PHE A 365 11.97 22.65 -4.05
N HIS A 366 10.69 22.99 -4.02
CA HIS A 366 9.98 23.63 -5.11
C HIS A 366 9.43 24.98 -4.64
N THR A 367 9.53 26.03 -5.45
CA THR A 367 8.89 27.32 -5.17
C THR A 367 7.61 27.42 -5.98
N GLY A 368 6.47 27.49 -5.29
CA GLY A 368 5.17 27.63 -5.93
C GLY A 368 4.93 29.00 -6.58
N PRO A 369 3.83 29.15 -7.35
CA PRO A 369 3.43 30.42 -7.97
C PRO A 369 3.15 31.55 -6.97
N ASP A 370 3.00 31.23 -5.70
CA ASP A 370 2.80 32.11 -4.56
C ASP A 370 4.11 32.44 -3.81
N GLU A 371 5.26 32.13 -4.42
CA GLU A 371 6.61 32.27 -3.85
C GLU A 371 6.87 31.42 -2.59
N ARG A 372 5.97 30.49 -2.24
CA ARG A 372 6.16 29.61 -1.08
C ARG A 372 7.02 28.41 -1.47
N ARG A 373 8.06 28.15 -0.67
CA ARG A 373 8.89 26.93 -0.79
C ARG A 373 8.15 25.73 -0.21
N CYS A 374 7.79 24.77 -1.06
CA CYS A 374 7.20 23.49 -0.69
C CYS A 374 8.22 22.36 -0.88
N ARG A 375 8.40 21.54 0.16
CA ARG A 375 9.31 20.39 0.16
C ARG A 375 8.61 19.16 -0.42
N HIS A 376 9.31 18.43 -1.27
CA HIS A 376 8.79 17.21 -1.89
C HIS A 376 9.81 16.07 -1.88
N GLU A 377 9.38 14.87 -1.49
CA GLU A 377 10.16 13.65 -1.62
C GLU A 377 10.14 13.14 -3.06
N ILE A 378 11.32 13.00 -3.65
CA ILE A 378 11.56 12.44 -4.98
C ILE A 378 11.30 10.92 -4.94
N THR A 379 10.41 10.45 -5.81
CA THR A 379 10.03 9.04 -5.89
C THR A 379 10.63 8.35 -7.12
N GLY A 380 10.60 7.01 -7.13
CA GLY A 380 11.06 6.22 -8.27
C GLY A 380 12.59 6.25 -8.47
N PRO A 381 13.09 6.04 -9.70
CA PRO A 381 14.52 5.98 -10.01
C PRO A 381 15.31 7.25 -9.68
N LEU A 382 14.65 8.42 -9.66
CA LEU A 382 15.30 9.72 -9.44
C LEU A 382 15.76 9.94 -7.99
N ARG A 383 15.28 9.13 -7.03
CA ARG A 383 15.80 9.16 -5.65
C ARG A 383 17.29 8.79 -5.56
N PHE A 384 17.83 8.17 -6.61
CA PHE A 384 19.24 7.79 -6.70
C PHE A 384 20.07 8.81 -7.48
N LEU A 385 19.54 10.00 -7.78
CA LEU A 385 20.39 11.08 -8.26
C LEU A 385 21.49 11.30 -7.22
N ASN A 386 22.69 11.64 -7.68
CA ASN A 386 23.79 11.96 -6.78
C ASN A 386 24.11 13.44 -6.88
N HIS A 387 24.62 13.95 -5.76
CA HIS A 387 25.08 15.32 -5.68
C HIS A 387 26.42 15.50 -6.42
N TYR A 388 26.55 16.58 -7.18
CA TYR A 388 27.84 17.08 -7.64
C TYR A 388 27.80 18.60 -7.70
N CYS A 389 28.77 19.26 -7.05
CA CYS A 389 28.87 20.72 -6.97
C CYS A 389 29.12 21.42 -8.35
N ARG A 390 29.28 20.65 -9.45
CA ARG A 390 29.24 21.14 -10.86
C ARG A 390 28.32 20.23 -11.70
N PRO A 391 27.00 20.23 -11.44
CA PRO A 391 26.11 19.20 -11.96
C PRO A 391 25.93 19.30 -13.47
N ASN A 392 25.49 18.20 -14.09
CA ASN A 392 25.14 18.18 -15.50
C ASN A 392 23.62 18.23 -15.75
N ALA A 393 22.81 18.13 -14.69
CA ALA A 393 21.37 18.32 -14.72
C ALA A 393 20.90 19.18 -13.55
N GLU A 394 19.70 19.76 -13.69
CA GLU A 394 19.03 20.56 -12.68
C GLU A 394 17.59 20.08 -12.55
N LEU A 395 17.07 20.16 -11.34
CA LEU A 395 15.72 19.77 -11.00
C LEU A 395 14.87 21.04 -10.87
N VAL A 396 14.10 21.33 -11.93
CA VAL A 396 13.20 22.48 -12.01
C VAL A 396 11.79 21.99 -11.74
N GLU A 397 11.27 22.34 -10.56
CA GLU A 397 10.00 21.82 -10.07
C GLU A 397 9.96 20.27 -10.04
N PHE A 398 9.03 19.69 -10.77
CA PHE A 398 8.81 18.26 -10.95
C PHE A 398 9.54 17.68 -12.18
N THR A 399 10.50 18.42 -12.74
CA THR A 399 11.17 18.09 -14.00
C THR A 399 12.68 18.11 -13.84
N LEU A 400 13.35 17.01 -14.20
CA LEU A 400 14.80 16.95 -14.32
C LEU A 400 15.21 17.36 -15.74
N VAL A 401 16.05 18.38 -15.88
CA VAL A 401 16.49 18.97 -17.13
C VAL A 401 18.02 18.92 -17.25
N ALA A 402 18.55 18.53 -18.40
CA ALA A 402 19.98 18.56 -18.65
C ALA A 402 20.46 20.02 -18.77
N VAL A 403 21.44 20.44 -17.96
CA VAL A 403 22.05 21.79 -18.05
C VAL A 403 23.25 21.76 -19.00
N LEU A 404 23.95 20.63 -19.03
CA LEU A 404 25.07 20.36 -19.94
C LEU A 404 24.74 19.20 -20.88
N ALA A 405 25.58 18.98 -21.88
CA ALA A 405 25.49 17.78 -22.71
C ALA A 405 25.92 16.56 -21.87
N ILE A 406 25.09 15.51 -21.84
CA ILE A 406 25.35 14.28 -21.09
C ILE A 406 25.46 13.13 -22.09
N ARG A 407 26.56 12.38 -22.09
CA ARG A 407 26.73 11.26 -23.02
C ARG A 407 26.05 10.00 -22.49
N ALA A 408 25.71 9.10 -23.40
CA ALA A 408 25.25 7.76 -23.02
C ALA A 408 26.28 7.07 -22.13
N GLY A 409 25.86 6.65 -20.94
CA GLY A 409 26.71 6.02 -19.94
C GLY A 409 27.27 6.97 -18.88
N ASP A 410 27.09 8.28 -19.02
CA ASP A 410 27.47 9.25 -17.99
C ASP A 410 26.45 9.28 -16.85
N GLU A 411 26.94 9.51 -15.63
CA GLU A 411 26.10 9.69 -14.45
C GLU A 411 25.45 11.09 -14.48
N ILE A 412 24.16 11.13 -14.19
CA ILE A 412 23.36 12.35 -14.10
C ILE A 412 23.40 12.82 -12.66
N THR A 413 23.93 14.02 -12.46
CA THR A 413 24.13 14.62 -11.14
C THR A 413 23.40 15.95 -11.06
N ILE A 414 22.94 16.29 -9.86
CA ILE A 414 22.30 17.56 -9.56
C ILE A 414 23.02 18.25 -8.39
N ASP A 415 22.82 19.55 -8.24
CA ASP A 415 23.22 20.26 -7.04
C ASP A 415 22.13 20.11 -5.96
N TYR A 416 22.52 19.83 -4.72
CA TYR A 416 21.60 19.68 -3.57
C TYR A 416 21.48 20.99 -2.78
N GLY A 417 22.26 22.01 -3.13
CA GLY A 417 22.37 23.26 -2.39
C GLY A 417 23.50 23.25 -1.34
N GLU A 418 23.85 24.45 -0.89
CA GLU A 418 25.00 24.75 -0.02
C GLU A 418 24.97 24.00 1.33
N GLU A 419 23.79 23.60 1.83
CA GLU A 419 23.65 22.92 3.14
C GLU A 419 24.03 21.43 3.12
N MET A 420 24.19 20.81 1.94
CA MET A 420 24.43 19.37 1.76
C MET A 420 25.74 19.03 1.04
N CYS A 421 26.53 20.02 0.57
CA CYS A 421 27.84 19.79 -0.05
C CYS A 421 28.93 19.93 1.05
N ASP A 422 29.66 18.86 1.38
CA ASP A 422 30.85 18.90 2.26
C ASP A 422 32.08 19.56 1.57
N CYS A 423 31.89 20.24 0.43
CA CYS A 423 32.98 20.85 -0.33
C CYS A 423 33.65 22.02 0.41
N GLU A 424 32.95 22.72 1.30
CA GLU A 424 33.54 23.79 2.14
C GLU A 424 34.28 23.24 3.36
N ARG A 425 34.14 21.95 3.72
CA ARG A 425 34.92 21.33 4.79
C ARG A 425 36.25 20.73 4.33
N ALA A 426 36.49 20.69 3.01
CA ALA A 426 37.70 20.17 2.40
C ALA A 426 38.49 21.25 1.63
N GLY A 427 38.40 22.51 2.07
CA GLY A 427 38.92 23.66 1.34
C GLY A 427 39.52 24.77 2.20
N ASP A 428 40.23 24.45 3.28
CA ASP A 428 41.17 25.43 3.90
C ASP A 428 42.43 24.82 4.56
N GLU A 429 42.78 23.57 4.24
CA GLU A 429 44.09 23.02 4.58
C GLU A 429 44.78 22.52 3.30
N GLY A 430 45.61 23.39 2.72
CA GLY A 430 46.57 23.00 1.69
C GLY A 430 46.43 23.73 0.36
N ARG A 431 46.73 25.03 0.36
CA ARG A 431 47.36 25.70 -0.79
C ARG A 431 47.96 27.08 -0.44
N ASP A 432 48.90 27.07 0.50
CA ASP A 432 50.06 27.97 0.49
C ASP A 432 51.32 27.09 0.61
N ALA A 433 51.71 26.49 -0.53
CA ALA A 433 53.04 25.98 -0.86
C ALA A 433 53.03 25.40 -2.29
#